data_AF-N1S970-F1
#
_entry.id   AF-N1S970-F1
#
_cell.length_a   1.000
_cell.length_b   1.000
_cell.length_c   1.000
_cell.angle_alpha   90.00
_cell.angle_beta   90.00
_cell.angle_gamma   90.00
#
_symmetry.space_group_name_H-M   'P 1'
#
loop_
_entity.id
_entity.type
_entity.pdbx_description
1 polymer ?
#
loop_
_entity_poly.entity_id
_entity_poly.type
_entity_poly.pdbx_seq_one_letter_code
_entity_poly.pdbx_strand_id
1 'polypeptide(L)'
;MGMRFLRAGASATEAVEAALRILEDKEITNAGYGSNLSIDGVVECDATVVDHLGRSGACDIRNPISLAKLVLDMSNKPLSLRRVAPNALVGEGARAFAEEHGLMIYPNEYMVSKNARDRFLRWQEDLKRAESKGQEPKALPETVDTTATCPPCQYDTASPTKPHSSLPRDQRAAIIAGTWNEGQPDSPFAGTPIQDAPSPDQPTSTSYFRATSTSPPTVGRSSFTRSPQEGATQTYAGVVSGAQGVLSSPFRPSLSRKGSGPDRQSSSGPRGAKRPLSPDEKSQPHSRAVHDRFHFGSVNEDIITDTIGAIAIDDRGQIAAGSSSGGIGMKHRGRLGPAALVGVGTAVVPCDDEDEDQVAVAAVTSGTGEHMATTMASQRCAERIYHGTRRGKGGANIQDDDEDAIMESFIAEDFMKHPGVKNCHSAGAIGVMVVKKTPSGYYFYFAHNTDSFALASMGGSERQPVCTMSRLSDGAKIAKGGRKVRFE
;
A
#
# COMPACT_ATOMS: atom_id res chain seq x y z
N MET A 1 -12.96 -10.12 2.97
CA MET A 1 -13.92 -10.24 4.09
C MET A 1 -14.93 -9.09 4.13
N GLY A 2 -14.56 -7.83 3.85
CA GLY A 2 -15.46 -6.67 3.86
C GLY A 2 -16.87 -6.88 3.27
N MET A 3 -17.04 -7.55 2.12
CA MET A 3 -18.38 -7.85 1.56
C MET A 3 -19.32 -8.66 2.50
N ARG A 4 -18.79 -9.43 3.46
CA ARG A 4 -19.61 -10.07 4.52
C ARG A 4 -20.09 -9.09 5.59
N PHE A 5 -19.34 -8.02 5.83
CA PHE A 5 -19.72 -6.93 6.74
C PHE A 5 -20.75 -6.01 6.06
N LEU A 6 -20.51 -5.62 4.79
CA LEU A 6 -21.47 -4.84 3.99
C LEU A 6 -22.83 -5.55 3.87
N ARG A 7 -22.84 -6.87 3.60
CA ARG A 7 -24.07 -7.69 3.57
C ARG A 7 -24.74 -7.88 4.95
N ALA A 8 -24.13 -7.42 6.02
CA ALA A 8 -24.70 -7.39 7.37
C ALA A 8 -25.16 -5.96 7.79
N GLY A 9 -25.12 -4.98 6.87
CA GLY A 9 -25.47 -3.58 7.13
C GLY A 9 -24.37 -2.74 7.77
N ALA A 10 -23.15 -3.27 7.91
CA ALA A 10 -22.01 -2.53 8.45
C ALA A 10 -21.57 -1.40 7.51
N SER A 11 -20.99 -0.35 8.08
CA SER A 11 -20.49 0.80 7.33
C SER A 11 -19.26 0.48 6.48
N ALA A 12 -19.01 1.32 5.47
CA ALA A 12 -17.84 1.17 4.61
C ALA A 12 -16.52 1.22 5.40
N THR A 13 -16.42 2.01 6.47
CA THR A 13 -15.21 2.07 7.31
C THR A 13 -15.00 0.79 8.14
N GLU A 14 -16.07 0.18 8.67
CA GLU A 14 -16.01 -1.14 9.32
C GLU A 14 -15.67 -2.25 8.32
N ALA A 15 -16.18 -2.18 7.08
CA ALA A 15 -15.87 -3.15 6.03
C ALA A 15 -14.42 -3.04 5.51
N VAL A 16 -13.85 -1.83 5.49
CA VAL A 16 -12.41 -1.56 5.25
C VAL A 16 -11.57 -2.15 6.37
N GLU A 17 -11.87 -1.84 7.63
CA GLU A 17 -11.17 -2.38 8.80
C GLU A 17 -11.19 -3.93 8.81
N ALA A 18 -12.37 -4.53 8.64
CA ALA A 18 -12.54 -5.98 8.61
C ALA A 18 -11.96 -6.67 7.35
N ALA A 19 -11.61 -5.91 6.31
CA ALA A 19 -10.83 -6.41 5.19
C ALA A 19 -9.33 -6.36 5.49
N LEU A 20 -8.83 -5.22 5.96
CA LEU A 20 -7.41 -4.97 6.20
C LEU A 20 -6.86 -5.74 7.40
N ARG A 21 -7.58 -5.80 8.54
CA ARG A 21 -7.15 -6.56 9.72
C ARG A 21 -6.86 -8.03 9.40
N ILE A 22 -7.64 -8.63 8.49
CA ILE A 22 -7.49 -10.03 8.08
C ILE A 22 -6.33 -10.24 7.08
N LEU A 23 -5.79 -9.15 6.52
CA LEU A 23 -4.53 -9.14 5.78
C LEU A 23 -3.33 -8.87 6.73
N GLU A 24 -3.47 -7.96 7.70
CA GLU A 24 -2.50 -7.74 8.79
C GLU A 24 -2.22 -9.02 9.61
N ASP A 25 -3.24 -9.88 9.77
CA ASP A 25 -3.16 -11.24 10.33
C ASP A 25 -2.40 -12.25 9.42
N LYS A 26 -1.70 -11.81 8.36
CA LYS A 26 -0.96 -12.67 7.40
C LYS A 26 0.50 -12.26 7.26
N GLU A 27 1.37 -13.24 7.56
CA GLU A 27 2.82 -13.22 7.35
C GLU A 27 3.27 -12.91 5.90
N ILE A 28 2.36 -13.10 4.92
CA ILE A 28 2.59 -12.82 3.49
C ILE A 28 2.28 -11.36 3.08
N THR A 29 2.01 -10.46 4.04
CA THR A 29 1.81 -9.03 3.76
C THR A 29 2.80 -8.21 4.55
N ASN A 30 3.30 -7.10 4.01
CA ASN A 30 4.12 -6.18 4.78
C ASN A 30 3.22 -5.23 5.57
N ALA A 31 2.43 -5.78 6.49
CA ALA A 31 1.56 -5.09 7.43
C ALA A 31 1.28 -6.01 8.63
N GLY A 32 0.93 -5.43 9.78
CA GLY A 32 0.69 -6.19 11.02
C GLY A 32 1.79 -7.22 11.32
N TYR A 33 1.41 -8.49 11.35
CA TYR A 33 2.29 -9.62 11.68
C TYR A 33 3.36 -9.94 10.61
N GLY A 34 3.12 -9.65 9.33
CA GLY A 34 4.09 -9.91 8.26
C GLY A 34 5.07 -8.75 7.98
N SER A 35 4.91 -7.64 8.70
CA SER A 35 5.67 -6.39 8.57
C SER A 35 7.18 -6.57 8.56
N ASN A 36 7.86 -5.76 7.77
CA ASN A 36 9.32 -5.64 7.81
C ASN A 36 9.81 -5.04 9.13
N LEU A 37 11.03 -5.42 9.51
CA LEU A 37 11.68 -4.97 10.74
C LEU A 37 12.51 -3.69 10.46
N SER A 38 12.48 -2.75 11.41
CA SER A 38 13.41 -1.62 11.49
C SER A 38 14.86 -2.09 11.72
N ILE A 39 15.83 -1.18 11.61
CA ILE A 39 17.26 -1.46 11.81
C ILE A 39 17.58 -2.16 13.15
N ASP A 40 16.82 -1.85 14.21
CA ASP A 40 16.95 -2.43 15.55
C ASP A 40 16.26 -3.80 15.71
N GLY A 41 15.65 -4.33 14.65
CA GLY A 41 14.85 -5.56 14.68
C GLY A 41 13.42 -5.40 15.22
N VAL A 42 12.96 -4.16 15.40
CA VAL A 42 11.63 -3.82 15.96
C VAL A 42 10.62 -3.60 14.83
N VAL A 43 9.40 -4.12 14.98
CA VAL A 43 8.28 -3.86 14.05
C VAL A 43 7.51 -2.60 14.45
N GLU A 44 7.32 -1.69 13.50
CA GLU A 44 6.57 -0.42 13.59
C GLU A 44 5.69 -0.31 12.33
N CYS A 45 4.43 0.09 12.46
CA CYS A 45 3.41 -0.12 11.42
C CYS A 45 2.52 1.10 11.23
N ASP A 46 2.52 1.63 10.01
CA ASP A 46 1.75 2.76 9.51
C ASP A 46 0.35 2.33 9.05
N ALA A 47 -0.74 3.00 9.46
CA ALA A 47 -2.05 2.85 8.80
C ALA A 47 -2.95 4.10 8.90
N THR A 48 -3.94 4.17 8.00
CA THR A 48 -4.94 5.24 7.90
C THR A 48 -6.28 4.65 7.47
N VAL A 49 -7.38 5.16 8.04
CA VAL A 49 -8.75 5.02 7.51
C VAL A 49 -9.28 6.42 7.17
N VAL A 50 -9.95 6.55 6.03
CA VAL A 50 -10.63 7.77 5.57
C VAL A 50 -12.08 7.44 5.22
N ASP A 51 -13.02 8.29 5.67
CA ASP A 51 -14.46 8.12 5.42
C ASP A 51 -15.00 8.98 4.25
N HIS A 52 -16.30 8.86 3.99
CA HIS A 52 -17.03 9.54 2.90
C HIS A 52 -17.02 11.07 2.98
N LEU A 53 -16.65 11.66 4.12
CA LEU A 53 -16.50 13.10 4.32
C LEU A 53 -15.02 13.54 4.32
N GLY A 54 -14.09 12.64 3.95
CA GLY A 54 -12.65 12.89 4.00
C GLY A 54 -12.08 12.94 5.43
N ARG A 55 -12.89 12.63 6.45
CA ARG A 55 -12.42 12.57 7.84
C ARG A 55 -11.55 11.34 8.00
N SER A 56 -10.52 11.48 8.83
CA SER A 56 -9.44 10.51 8.91
C SER A 56 -9.08 10.14 10.35
N GLY A 57 -8.59 8.91 10.50
CA GLY A 57 -7.82 8.47 11.64
C GLY A 57 -6.57 7.74 11.15
N ALA A 58 -5.40 8.07 11.68
CA ALA A 58 -4.12 7.52 11.26
C ALA A 58 -3.23 7.19 12.47
N CYS A 59 -2.35 6.19 12.33
CA CYS A 59 -1.36 5.89 13.36
C CYS A 59 -0.09 5.19 12.86
N ASP A 60 0.96 5.26 13.69
CA ASP A 60 2.13 4.37 13.65
C ASP A 60 2.24 3.57 14.97
N ILE A 61 1.64 2.37 15.00
CA ILE A 61 1.96 1.25 15.91
C ILE A 61 1.40 -0.09 15.40
N ARG A 62 2.11 -1.18 15.69
CA ARG A 62 1.63 -2.55 16.04
C ARG A 62 0.32 -3.12 15.46
N ASN A 63 -0.84 -2.54 15.76
CA ASN A 63 -2.17 -3.02 15.36
C ASN A 63 -2.91 -1.91 14.61
N PRO A 64 -2.45 -1.52 13.41
CA PRO A 64 -2.58 -0.14 12.99
C PRO A 64 -3.95 0.17 12.38
N ILE A 65 -4.59 -0.70 11.58
CA ILE A 65 -5.89 -0.31 10.98
C ILE A 65 -7.04 -0.18 12.00
N SER A 66 -7.09 -1.05 13.02
CA SER A 66 -8.09 -0.94 14.09
C SER A 66 -7.86 0.27 14.99
N LEU A 67 -6.60 0.67 15.23
CA LEU A 67 -6.33 1.94 15.90
C LEU A 67 -6.68 3.13 15.00
N ALA A 68 -6.33 3.12 13.72
CA ALA A 68 -6.71 4.16 12.77
C ALA A 68 -8.24 4.34 12.72
N LYS A 69 -9.01 3.25 12.70
CA LYS A 69 -10.48 3.24 12.84
C LYS A 69 -10.94 3.82 14.18
N LEU A 70 -10.33 3.44 15.30
CA LEU A 70 -10.65 4.00 16.62
C LEU A 70 -10.39 5.50 16.68
N VAL A 71 -9.26 5.99 16.16
CA VAL A 71 -8.91 7.41 16.11
C VAL A 71 -9.96 8.19 15.30
N LEU A 72 -10.43 7.65 14.17
CA LEU A 72 -11.54 8.21 13.39
C LEU A 72 -12.87 8.21 14.18
N ASP A 73 -13.22 7.12 14.86
CA ASP A 73 -14.46 7.02 15.63
C ASP A 73 -14.45 7.92 16.88
N MET A 74 -13.28 8.19 17.44
CA MET A 74 -13.10 9.11 18.57
C MET A 74 -12.97 10.57 18.13
N SER A 75 -12.39 10.85 16.96
CA SER A 75 -12.30 12.23 16.44
C SER A 75 -13.68 12.81 16.10
N ASN A 76 -14.62 11.94 15.76
CA ASN A 76 -16.03 12.25 15.54
C ASN A 76 -16.85 12.50 16.82
N LYS A 77 -16.28 12.37 18.02
CA LYS A 77 -16.97 12.61 19.30
C LYS A 77 -16.55 13.96 19.89
N PRO A 78 -17.50 14.85 20.26
CA PRO A 78 -17.17 16.18 20.77
C PRO A 78 -16.47 16.10 22.14
N LEU A 79 -15.27 16.67 22.24
CA LEU A 79 -14.52 16.72 23.49
C LEU A 79 -14.98 17.87 24.41
N SER A 80 -14.83 17.63 25.72
CA SER A 80 -15.00 18.65 26.75
C SER A 80 -14.14 19.89 26.49
N LEU A 81 -14.70 21.06 26.82
CA LEU A 81 -14.09 22.39 26.65
C LEU A 81 -13.82 22.79 25.18
N ARG A 82 -14.59 22.25 24.21
CA ARG A 82 -14.44 22.50 22.76
C ARG A 82 -13.04 22.16 22.21
N ARG A 83 -12.35 21.19 22.82
CA ARG A 83 -11.06 20.70 22.31
C ARG A 83 -11.27 19.97 20.98
N VAL A 84 -10.31 20.14 20.06
CA VAL A 84 -10.23 19.33 18.84
C VAL A 84 -9.62 17.97 19.22
N ALA A 85 -10.22 16.89 18.74
CA ALA A 85 -9.70 15.54 18.92
C ALA A 85 -8.60 15.22 17.90
N PRO A 86 -7.62 14.34 18.22
CA PRO A 86 -6.57 13.98 17.28
C PRO A 86 -7.13 13.16 16.10
N ASN A 87 -6.64 13.44 14.89
CA ASN A 87 -6.84 12.61 13.70
C ASN A 87 -5.62 11.73 13.38
N ALA A 88 -4.47 11.98 14.01
CA ALA A 88 -3.27 11.17 13.90
C ALA A 88 -2.56 11.02 15.26
N LEU A 89 -2.05 9.83 15.57
CA LEU A 89 -1.26 9.53 16.77
C LEU A 89 -0.09 8.60 16.42
N VAL A 90 1.08 8.79 17.03
CA VAL A 90 2.28 7.99 16.72
C VAL A 90 2.96 7.46 17.98
N GLY A 91 3.65 6.32 17.86
CA GLY A 91 4.49 5.75 18.91
C GLY A 91 3.77 5.53 20.24
N GLU A 92 4.40 5.95 21.34
CA GLU A 92 3.87 5.69 22.69
C GLU A 92 2.54 6.43 22.98
N GLY A 93 2.31 7.58 22.33
CA GLY A 93 1.02 8.30 22.43
C GLY A 93 -0.12 7.53 21.76
N ALA A 94 0.16 6.89 20.62
CA ALA A 94 -0.77 5.96 19.96
C ALA A 94 -1.01 4.70 20.81
N ARG A 95 0.04 4.15 21.44
CA ARG A 95 -0.07 3.01 22.35
C ARG A 95 -0.98 3.31 23.54
N ALA A 96 -0.69 4.39 24.28
CA ALA A 96 -1.44 4.76 25.48
C ALA A 96 -2.93 5.04 25.17
N PHE A 97 -3.21 5.71 24.04
CA PHE A 97 -4.58 5.95 23.58
C PHE A 97 -5.31 4.65 23.23
N ALA A 98 -4.63 3.69 22.58
CA ALA A 98 -5.21 2.38 22.28
C ALA A 98 -5.55 1.60 23.56
N GLU A 99 -4.67 1.61 24.55
CA GLU A 99 -4.89 0.97 25.85
C GLU A 99 -6.02 1.64 26.66
N GLU A 100 -6.09 2.98 26.67
CA GLU A 100 -7.19 3.75 27.30
C GLU A 100 -8.57 3.34 26.77
N HIS A 101 -8.66 3.00 25.48
CA HIS A 101 -9.89 2.61 24.81
C HIS A 101 -10.09 1.09 24.72
N GLY A 102 -9.24 0.30 25.40
CA GLY A 102 -9.40 -1.16 25.52
C GLY A 102 -8.97 -1.97 24.29
N LEU A 103 -8.20 -1.42 23.36
CA LEU A 103 -7.57 -2.21 22.30
C LEU A 103 -6.44 -3.08 22.89
N MET A 104 -6.39 -4.34 22.49
CA MET A 104 -5.39 -5.29 22.96
C MET A 104 -4.04 -5.06 22.24
N ILE A 105 -3.01 -4.66 22.99
CA ILE A 105 -1.66 -4.42 22.46
C ILE A 105 -0.71 -5.57 22.80
N TYR A 106 -0.09 -6.16 21.78
CA TYR A 106 0.87 -7.25 21.93
C TYR A 106 2.31 -6.76 22.16
N PRO A 107 3.16 -7.50 22.90
CA PRO A 107 4.61 -7.27 22.91
C PRO A 107 5.21 -7.47 21.52
N ASN A 108 6.28 -6.76 21.18
CA ASN A 108 6.76 -6.67 19.78
C ASN A 108 7.24 -8.03 19.21
N GLU A 109 7.80 -8.87 20.08
CA GLU A 109 8.21 -10.24 19.78
C GLU A 109 7.09 -11.13 19.20
N TYR A 110 5.83 -10.90 19.58
CA TYR A 110 4.66 -11.63 19.05
C TYR A 110 4.24 -11.16 17.65
N MET A 111 4.81 -10.04 17.17
CA MET A 111 4.55 -9.51 15.83
C MET A 111 5.68 -9.82 14.85
N VAL A 112 6.83 -10.31 15.32
CA VAL A 112 7.94 -10.72 14.48
C VAL A 112 7.65 -12.12 13.94
N SER A 113 6.98 -12.17 12.79
CA SER A 113 6.80 -13.40 12.03
C SER A 113 8.14 -14.01 11.60
N LYS A 114 8.17 -15.33 11.37
CA LYS A 114 9.41 -16.05 11.05
C LYS A 114 10.00 -15.54 9.74
N ASN A 115 9.18 -15.40 8.71
CA ASN A 115 9.62 -14.95 7.40
C ASN A 115 10.16 -13.52 7.46
N ALA A 116 9.54 -12.61 8.23
CA ALA A 116 10.06 -11.26 8.42
C ALA A 116 11.42 -11.25 9.16
N ARG A 117 11.61 -12.12 10.16
CA ARG A 117 12.89 -12.31 10.86
C ARG A 117 13.99 -12.85 9.93
N ASP A 118 13.64 -13.85 9.11
CA ASP A 118 14.59 -14.46 8.16
C ASP A 118 14.98 -13.46 7.05
N ARG A 119 14.05 -12.62 6.56
CA ARG A 119 14.35 -11.47 5.68
C ARG A 119 15.31 -10.48 6.34
N PHE A 120 15.04 -10.09 7.58
CA PHE A 120 15.85 -9.14 8.35
C PHE A 120 17.29 -9.63 8.59
N LEU A 121 17.48 -10.89 9.01
CA LEU A 121 18.80 -11.47 9.22
C LEU A 121 19.63 -11.48 7.92
N ARG A 122 19.00 -11.82 6.79
CA ARG A 122 19.64 -11.76 5.47
C ARG A 122 20.06 -10.33 5.09
N TRP A 123 19.18 -9.34 5.30
CA TRP A 123 19.53 -7.92 5.07
C TRP A 123 20.67 -7.45 5.97
N GLN A 124 20.74 -7.90 7.23
CA GLN A 124 21.88 -7.59 8.10
C GLN A 124 23.20 -8.22 7.63
N GLU A 125 23.19 -9.39 6.98
CA GLU A 125 24.39 -9.94 6.34
C GLU A 125 24.78 -9.16 5.08
N ASP A 126 23.81 -8.86 4.21
CA ASP A 126 24.07 -8.20 2.93
C ASP A 126 24.48 -6.73 3.10
N LEU A 127 23.96 -6.03 4.12
CA LEU A 127 24.44 -4.70 4.52
C LEU A 127 25.93 -4.73 4.94
N LYS A 128 26.31 -5.64 5.84
CA LYS A 128 27.72 -5.81 6.27
C LYS A 128 28.64 -6.15 5.09
N ARG A 129 28.16 -6.97 4.13
CA ARG A 129 28.88 -7.29 2.88
C ARG A 129 29.02 -6.09 1.94
N ALA A 130 28.10 -5.13 1.97
CA ALA A 130 28.19 -3.90 1.20
C ALA A 130 29.15 -2.89 1.86
N GLU A 131 28.99 -2.65 3.16
CA GLU A 131 29.84 -1.75 3.97
C GLU A 131 31.32 -2.17 3.90
N SER A 132 31.60 -3.47 4.02
CA SER A 132 32.97 -4.01 3.95
C SER A 132 33.65 -3.71 2.60
N LYS A 133 32.90 -3.71 1.49
CA LYS A 133 33.42 -3.39 0.15
C LYS A 133 33.62 -1.89 -0.07
N GLY A 134 32.86 -1.06 0.64
CA GLY A 134 33.05 0.40 0.66
C GLY A 134 34.30 0.85 1.42
N GLN A 135 34.93 -0.04 2.20
CA GLN A 135 36.11 0.25 3.02
C GLN A 135 37.44 -0.24 2.42
N GLU A 136 37.44 -0.95 1.29
CA GLU A 136 38.71 -1.24 0.60
C GLU A 136 39.34 0.07 0.07
N PRO A 137 40.59 0.39 0.43
CA PRO A 137 41.21 1.63 0.02
C PRO A 137 41.43 1.62 -1.50
N LYS A 138 40.99 2.68 -2.18
CA LYS A 138 41.41 2.93 -3.57
C LYS A 138 42.94 2.90 -3.63
N ALA A 139 43.49 1.91 -4.33
CA ALA A 139 44.91 1.85 -4.61
C ALA A 139 45.34 3.17 -5.27
N LEU A 140 46.40 3.79 -4.72
CA LEU A 140 46.99 4.98 -5.31
C LEU A 140 47.52 4.62 -6.71
N PRO A 141 47.40 5.52 -7.70
CA PRO A 141 47.90 5.25 -9.04
C PRO A 141 49.41 5.04 -9.00
N GLU A 142 49.88 3.95 -9.59
CA GLU A 142 51.29 3.60 -9.62
C GLU A 142 52.10 4.71 -10.31
N THR A 143 53.15 5.18 -9.65
CA THR A 143 54.09 6.14 -10.23
C THR A 143 54.86 5.47 -11.36
N VAL A 144 54.59 5.87 -12.59
CA VAL A 144 55.31 5.40 -13.79
C VAL A 144 56.75 5.89 -13.72
N ASP A 145 57.66 5.03 -13.27
CA ASP A 145 59.09 5.31 -13.26
C ASP A 145 59.76 4.76 -14.54
N THR A 146 60.49 5.60 -15.25
CA THR A 146 60.90 5.34 -16.65
C THR A 146 62.34 4.89 -16.77
N THR A 147 62.56 3.59 -17.03
CA THR A 147 63.72 3.09 -17.79
C THR A 147 63.32 1.89 -18.65
N ALA A 148 63.99 1.67 -19.79
CA ALA A 148 63.57 0.68 -20.78
C ALA A 148 64.74 -0.12 -21.37
N THR A 149 64.69 -1.46 -21.24
CA THR A 149 65.45 -2.42 -22.05
C THR A 149 64.79 -3.80 -22.06
N CYS A 150 65.02 -4.56 -23.14
CA CYS A 150 64.38 -5.85 -23.49
C CYS A 150 65.16 -6.42 -24.71
N PRO A 151 65.15 -7.73 -25.11
CA PRO A 151 64.79 -9.02 -24.48
C PRO A 151 66.08 -9.93 -24.39
N PRO A 152 66.14 -11.28 -24.56
CA PRO A 152 65.14 -12.38 -24.59
C PRO A 152 65.53 -13.66 -23.75
N CYS A 153 64.89 -14.82 -24.09
CA CYS A 153 65.02 -16.21 -23.59
C CYS A 153 64.27 -16.52 -22.26
N GLN A 154 63.26 -17.41 -22.19
CA GLN A 154 63.11 -18.86 -22.50
C GLN A 154 63.61 -19.80 -21.39
N TYR A 155 62.69 -20.49 -20.69
CA TYR A 155 62.54 -21.97 -20.72
C TYR A 155 61.27 -22.44 -19.96
N ASP A 156 60.75 -23.63 -20.29
CA ASP A 156 59.57 -24.26 -19.69
C ASP A 156 59.82 -24.94 -18.33
N THR A 157 58.77 -25.09 -17.52
CA THR A 157 58.53 -26.34 -16.74
C THR A 157 57.04 -26.52 -16.39
N ALA A 158 56.63 -27.77 -16.17
CA ALA A 158 55.24 -28.23 -16.30
C ALA A 158 54.29 -27.91 -15.11
N SER A 159 52.98 -27.92 -15.41
CA SER A 159 51.86 -27.88 -14.45
C SER A 159 51.68 -29.23 -13.71
N PRO A 160 50.88 -29.31 -12.62
CA PRO A 160 49.41 -29.09 -12.64
C PRO A 160 49.00 -27.87 -11.77
N THR A 161 47.74 -27.51 -11.51
CA THR A 161 46.43 -28.17 -11.73
C THR A 161 45.36 -27.16 -12.21
N LYS A 162 44.06 -27.41 -11.95
CA LYS A 162 42.87 -26.60 -12.28
C LYS A 162 41.79 -26.88 -11.19
N PRO A 163 40.72 -26.05 -10.99
CA PRO A 163 39.94 -25.43 -12.07
C PRO A 163 39.51 -23.96 -11.90
N HIS A 164 39.22 -23.33 -13.05
CA HIS A 164 38.26 -22.23 -13.15
C HIS A 164 36.84 -22.75 -12.94
N SER A 165 35.99 -21.98 -12.27
CA SER A 165 34.53 -22.02 -12.45
C SER A 165 34.01 -20.61 -12.74
N SER A 166 34.00 -20.23 -14.02
CA SER A 166 33.30 -19.03 -14.47
C SER A 166 31.79 -19.22 -14.30
N LEU A 167 31.21 -18.60 -13.27
CA LEU A 167 29.78 -18.66 -12.97
C LEU A 167 28.94 -18.21 -14.18
N PRO A 168 27.96 -19.02 -14.66
CA PRO A 168 27.08 -18.62 -15.75
C PRO A 168 26.27 -17.37 -15.41
N ARG A 169 26.01 -16.53 -16.41
CA ARG A 169 25.23 -15.28 -16.27
C ARG A 169 23.86 -15.51 -15.61
N ASP A 170 23.23 -16.64 -15.92
CA ASP A 170 21.87 -16.99 -15.49
C ASP A 170 21.76 -17.18 -13.97
N GLN A 171 22.85 -17.57 -13.29
CA GLN A 171 22.83 -17.75 -11.83
C GLN A 171 22.80 -16.41 -11.06
N ARG A 172 23.13 -15.27 -11.72
CA ARG A 172 22.88 -13.95 -11.14
C ARG A 172 21.40 -13.57 -11.16
N ALA A 173 20.65 -13.98 -12.19
CA ALA A 173 19.23 -13.62 -12.32
C ALA A 173 18.39 -14.20 -11.17
N ALA A 174 18.62 -15.45 -10.79
CA ALA A 174 17.95 -16.09 -9.65
C ALA A 174 18.31 -15.46 -8.29
N ILE A 175 19.54 -14.96 -8.13
CA ILE A 175 19.97 -14.27 -6.90
C ILE A 175 19.34 -12.87 -6.79
N ILE A 176 19.21 -12.17 -7.92
CA ILE A 176 18.53 -10.86 -8.02
C ILE A 176 17.02 -11.01 -7.78
N ALA A 177 16.33 -11.91 -8.49
CA ALA A 177 14.91 -12.17 -8.28
C ALA A 177 14.56 -12.59 -6.83
N GLY A 178 15.54 -13.12 -6.09
CA GLY A 178 15.39 -13.52 -4.69
C GLY A 178 15.77 -12.47 -3.63
N THR A 179 16.04 -11.20 -3.98
CA THR A 179 16.29 -10.11 -3.01
C THR A 179 15.61 -8.78 -3.32
N TRP A 180 15.03 -8.59 -4.50
CA TRP A 180 14.60 -7.28 -4.97
C TRP A 180 13.12 -6.99 -4.65
N ASN A 181 12.90 -5.98 -3.80
CA ASN A 181 11.65 -5.24 -3.73
C ASN A 181 11.84 -3.95 -4.54
N GLU A 182 11.05 -3.74 -5.58
CA GLU A 182 11.17 -2.59 -6.50
C GLU A 182 10.99 -1.23 -5.81
N GLY A 183 10.30 -1.20 -4.67
CA GLY A 183 10.14 -0.02 -3.82
C GLY A 183 11.36 0.31 -2.94
N GLN A 184 12.57 -0.17 -3.24
CA GLN A 184 13.80 0.19 -2.52
C GLN A 184 14.71 1.13 -3.32
N PRO A 185 15.34 2.12 -2.66
CA PRO A 185 16.43 2.87 -3.27
C PRO A 185 17.64 1.99 -3.57
N ASP A 186 18.27 2.19 -4.73
CA ASP A 186 19.59 1.63 -5.00
C ASP A 186 20.60 2.18 -3.99
N SER A 187 21.48 1.31 -3.47
CA SER A 187 22.54 1.68 -2.54
C SER A 187 23.48 2.73 -3.17
N PRO A 188 23.92 3.76 -2.43
CA PRO A 188 24.51 4.96 -3.00
C PRO A 188 25.81 4.70 -3.78
N PHE A 189 25.85 5.16 -5.03
CA PHE A 189 27.02 5.10 -5.90
C PHE A 189 28.03 6.22 -5.58
N ALA A 190 29.31 5.88 -5.48
CA ALA A 190 30.37 6.80 -5.08
C ALA A 190 31.02 7.53 -6.28
N GLY A 191 30.63 8.78 -6.54
CA GLY A 191 31.30 9.62 -7.54
C GLY A 191 30.77 11.05 -7.69
N THR A 192 31.36 12.01 -6.97
CA THR A 192 31.26 13.44 -7.27
C THR A 192 32.37 13.90 -8.22
N PRO A 193 32.06 14.70 -9.27
CA PRO A 193 33.07 15.49 -9.96
C PRO A 193 33.60 16.59 -9.04
N ILE A 194 34.92 16.82 -9.09
CA ILE A 194 35.56 17.94 -8.38
C ILE A 194 35.46 19.20 -9.24
N GLN A 195 35.19 20.35 -8.61
CA GLN A 195 35.57 21.67 -9.11
C GLN A 195 36.32 22.41 -8.00
N ASP A 196 37.36 23.14 -8.38
CA ASP A 196 38.39 23.63 -7.47
C ASP A 196 37.94 24.82 -6.61
N ALA A 197 38.53 24.92 -5.43
CA ALA A 197 38.34 26.04 -4.50
C ALA A 197 39.67 26.76 -4.22
N PRO A 198 39.74 28.10 -4.31
CA PRO A 198 40.83 28.90 -3.77
C PRO A 198 40.62 29.17 -2.26
N SER A 199 41.73 29.17 -1.51
CA SER A 199 41.79 29.41 -0.06
C SER A 199 41.82 30.93 0.29
N PRO A 200 41.70 31.34 1.58
CA PRO A 200 41.08 32.62 1.93
C PRO A 200 42.04 33.73 2.38
N ASP A 201 41.51 34.95 2.52
CA ASP A 201 41.90 35.88 3.60
C ASP A 201 40.76 36.85 3.99
N GLN A 202 40.90 37.54 5.14
CA GLN A 202 39.87 38.34 5.86
C GLN A 202 40.13 39.87 5.82
N PRO A 203 39.37 40.77 6.51
CA PRO A 203 38.01 40.74 7.10
C PRO A 203 37.12 41.95 6.63
N THR A 204 35.84 42.13 6.98
CA THR A 204 35.37 42.77 8.25
C THR A 204 33.85 43.06 8.27
N SER A 205 33.35 43.34 9.48
CA SER A 205 32.18 44.17 9.82
C SER A 205 30.81 43.49 10.05
N THR A 206 30.14 43.94 11.11
CA THR A 206 28.93 43.38 11.71
C THR A 206 27.70 44.25 11.49
N SER A 207 26.51 43.64 11.48
CA SER A 207 25.35 44.26 12.14
C SER A 207 24.45 43.22 12.79
N TYR A 208 24.06 43.49 14.04
CA TYR A 208 23.00 42.80 14.77
C TYR A 208 22.03 43.88 15.25
N PHE A 209 20.72 43.69 15.06
CA PHE A 209 19.72 44.55 15.69
C PHE A 209 18.87 43.77 16.70
N ARG A 210 18.72 44.38 17.87
CA ARG A 210 17.96 43.90 19.03
C ARG A 210 16.81 44.87 19.25
N ALA A 211 15.59 44.36 19.41
CA ALA A 211 14.43 45.14 19.81
C ALA A 211 13.88 44.61 21.14
N THR A 212 13.36 45.52 21.97
CA THR A 212 12.95 45.25 23.36
C THR A 212 11.44 45.36 23.54
N SER A 213 10.91 44.65 24.54
CA SER A 213 9.51 44.69 24.95
C SER A 213 9.05 46.06 25.45
N THR A 214 7.86 46.49 25.03
CA THR A 214 7.11 47.62 25.60
C THR A 214 5.63 47.25 25.75
N SER A 215 4.97 47.77 26.79
CA SER A 215 3.61 47.41 27.20
C SER A 215 2.74 48.66 27.46
N PRO A 216 1.47 48.69 27.01
CA PRO A 216 0.47 49.70 27.39
C PRO A 216 -0.70 49.04 28.20
N PRO A 217 -1.75 49.75 28.67
CA PRO A 217 -1.74 50.19 30.07
C PRO A 217 -3.01 49.82 30.89
N THR A 218 -2.93 50.00 32.21
CA THR A 218 -3.99 49.67 33.18
C THR A 218 -5.05 50.77 33.32
N VAL A 219 -6.34 50.41 33.45
CA VAL A 219 -7.44 51.33 33.82
C VAL A 219 -8.43 50.66 34.79
N GLY A 220 -8.89 51.42 35.79
CA GLY A 220 -10.25 51.34 36.35
C GLY A 220 -10.63 50.13 37.21
N ARG A 221 -10.52 50.26 38.53
CA ARG A 221 -11.07 49.32 39.52
C ARG A 221 -12.40 49.83 40.07
N SER A 222 -13.45 49.00 40.09
CA SER A 222 -14.59 49.17 40.99
C SER A 222 -15.12 47.80 41.43
N SER A 223 -15.84 47.77 42.55
CA SER A 223 -16.25 46.51 43.22
C SER A 223 -17.53 46.72 44.02
N PHE A 224 -18.56 45.91 43.76
CA PHE A 224 -19.78 45.85 44.58
C PHE A 224 -20.28 44.40 44.73
N THR A 225 -21.28 44.21 45.60
CA THR A 225 -21.45 42.99 46.39
C THR A 225 -22.78 42.25 46.17
N ARG A 226 -22.75 40.94 46.50
CA ARG A 226 -23.86 40.08 46.98
C ARG A 226 -24.89 40.88 47.85
N SER A 227 -26.20 40.60 47.96
CA SER A 227 -26.98 39.34 47.81
C SER A 227 -28.44 39.59 47.28
N PRO A 228 -29.55 38.94 47.73
CA PRO A 228 -30.27 37.87 46.99
C PRO A 228 -31.80 38.11 46.79
N GLN A 229 -32.60 37.04 46.57
CA GLN A 229 -34.08 36.97 46.40
C GLN A 229 -34.59 37.56 45.05
N GLU A 230 -35.71 37.18 44.44
CA GLU A 230 -36.69 36.05 44.51
C GLU A 230 -37.31 35.96 43.08
N GLY A 231 -38.03 34.95 42.57
CA GLY A 231 -38.85 33.89 43.14
C GLY A 231 -40.16 33.78 42.32
N ALA A 232 -40.30 32.80 41.42
CA ALA A 232 -41.53 32.57 40.63
C ALA A 232 -41.65 31.09 40.16
N THR A 233 -42.87 30.55 40.09
CA THR A 233 -43.17 29.12 39.89
C THR A 233 -44.11 28.83 38.73
N GLN A 234 -43.97 27.64 38.11
CA GLN A 234 -45.02 26.68 37.62
C GLN A 234 -44.28 25.58 36.79
N THR A 235 -44.42 24.25 36.92
CA THR A 235 -45.52 23.26 37.16
C THR A 235 -46.42 23.03 35.93
N TYR A 236 -46.76 21.80 35.47
CA TYR A 236 -46.32 20.42 35.80
C TYR A 236 -46.87 19.44 34.71
N ALA A 237 -46.48 18.14 34.77
CA ALA A 237 -47.09 16.98 34.07
C ALA A 237 -47.03 16.93 32.52
N GLY A 238 -47.12 15.77 31.85
CA GLY A 238 -47.04 14.37 32.33
C GLY A 238 -48.34 13.56 32.15
N VAL A 239 -48.43 12.74 31.09
CA VAL A 239 -49.49 11.72 30.90
C VAL A 239 -48.88 10.44 30.30
N VAL A 240 -49.31 9.28 30.82
CA VAL A 240 -49.06 7.94 30.27
C VAL A 240 -50.43 7.28 30.06
N SER A 241 -50.60 6.51 28.98
CA SER A 241 -51.72 5.57 28.84
C SER A 241 -51.40 4.45 27.85
N GLY A 242 -52.04 3.29 27.99
CA GLY A 242 -51.93 2.16 27.09
C GLY A 242 -53.04 1.11 27.28
N ALA A 243 -53.31 0.34 26.23
CA ALA A 243 -54.19 -0.84 26.16
C ALA A 243 -53.75 -1.63 24.90
N GLN A 244 -53.53 -2.95 24.89
CA GLN A 244 -54.41 -4.12 25.14
C GLN A 244 -55.41 -4.46 24.00
N GLY A 245 -55.52 -5.76 23.68
CA GLY A 245 -56.23 -6.34 22.53
C GLY A 245 -55.24 -6.85 21.45
N VAL A 246 -54.93 -8.13 21.23
CA VAL A 246 -55.66 -9.42 21.28
C VAL A 246 -56.71 -9.58 20.15
N LEU A 247 -56.42 -10.41 19.13
CA LEU A 247 -57.34 -11.42 18.56
C LEU A 247 -56.74 -12.32 17.44
N SER A 248 -57.07 -13.62 17.53
CA SER A 248 -57.29 -14.65 16.48
C SER A 248 -56.51 -14.70 15.14
N SER A 249 -55.74 -15.78 14.99
CA SER A 249 -55.64 -16.63 13.77
C SER A 249 -56.93 -17.49 13.62
N PRO A 250 -57.27 -18.25 12.53
CA PRO A 250 -56.46 -18.64 11.35
C PRO A 250 -57.20 -18.62 9.97
N PHE A 251 -56.51 -18.97 8.87
CA PHE A 251 -56.80 -20.19 8.06
C PHE A 251 -55.82 -20.41 6.88
N ARG A 252 -55.69 -21.67 6.43
CA ARG A 252 -55.13 -22.09 5.12
C ARG A 252 -56.26 -22.20 4.06
N PRO A 253 -55.93 -22.42 2.79
CA PRO A 253 -56.22 -23.77 2.27
C PRO A 253 -55.07 -24.39 1.44
N SER A 254 -55.22 -25.66 1.09
CA SER A 254 -54.30 -26.44 0.24
C SER A 254 -55.03 -27.64 -0.36
N LEU A 255 -54.78 -28.03 -1.63
CA LEU A 255 -54.65 -29.44 -2.10
C LEU A 255 -54.73 -29.62 -3.64
N SER A 256 -53.71 -30.32 -4.21
CA SER A 256 -53.84 -31.31 -5.33
C SER A 256 -54.18 -30.79 -6.76
N ARG A 257 -54.12 -31.56 -7.87
CA ARG A 257 -53.75 -32.99 -8.11
C ARG A 257 -53.29 -33.29 -9.57
N LYS A 258 -52.29 -34.19 -9.74
CA LYS A 258 -51.97 -35.14 -10.86
C LYS A 258 -52.24 -34.83 -12.36
N GLY A 259 -51.25 -35.18 -13.20
CA GLY A 259 -51.36 -35.63 -14.61
C GLY A 259 -50.51 -34.81 -15.61
N SER A 260 -50.01 -35.29 -16.76
CA SER A 260 -49.68 -36.66 -17.28
C SER A 260 -48.83 -36.50 -18.57
N GLY A 261 -48.12 -37.55 -19.06
CA GLY A 261 -47.18 -37.51 -20.20
C GLY A 261 -47.81 -37.41 -21.62
N PRO A 262 -47.07 -37.67 -22.75
CA PRO A 262 -46.09 -38.77 -22.89
C PRO A 262 -44.80 -38.56 -23.76
N ASP A 263 -43.85 -39.48 -23.54
CA ASP A 263 -42.84 -40.15 -24.41
C ASP A 263 -42.35 -39.65 -25.78
N ARG A 264 -41.00 -39.71 -25.96
CA ARG A 264 -40.24 -40.63 -26.88
C ARG A 264 -38.73 -40.56 -26.55
N GLN A 265 -38.01 -41.68 -26.31
CA GLN A 265 -37.25 -42.52 -27.27
C GLN A 265 -36.27 -41.73 -28.18
N SER A 266 -34.99 -42.06 -28.40
CA SER A 266 -34.07 -43.17 -27.96
C SER A 266 -32.59 -42.70 -28.21
N SER A 267 -31.46 -43.44 -28.12
CA SER A 267 -31.14 -44.89 -27.97
C SER A 267 -29.85 -45.14 -27.13
N SER A 268 -28.79 -45.80 -27.64
CA SER A 268 -27.65 -46.31 -26.84
C SER A 268 -26.33 -46.67 -27.58
N GLY A 269 -25.18 -46.15 -27.10
CA GLY A 269 -23.81 -46.74 -27.25
C GLY A 269 -23.18 -46.79 -28.67
N PRO A 270 -21.99 -47.43 -28.87
CA PRO A 270 -21.07 -48.04 -27.89
C PRO A 270 -19.59 -47.52 -28.01
N ARG A 271 -18.56 -48.35 -27.73
CA ARG A 271 -17.14 -47.97 -27.55
C ARG A 271 -16.18 -48.45 -28.68
N GLY A 272 -15.18 -47.63 -29.04
CA GLY A 272 -13.76 -48.03 -29.05
C GLY A 272 -13.00 -48.38 -30.36
N ALA A 273 -11.67 -48.54 -30.18
CA ALA A 273 -10.65 -49.19 -31.02
C ALA A 273 -9.76 -48.38 -32.02
N LYS A 274 -8.44 -48.59 -31.83
CA LYS A 274 -7.23 -48.06 -32.51
C LYS A 274 -6.99 -48.61 -33.93
N ARG A 275 -6.14 -47.94 -34.75
CA ARG A 275 -5.00 -48.45 -35.59
C ARG A 275 -4.51 -47.36 -36.61
N PRO A 276 -3.41 -47.54 -37.38
CA PRO A 276 -2.04 -47.93 -36.99
C PRO A 276 -0.91 -47.12 -37.71
N LEU A 277 0.35 -47.21 -37.26
CA LEU A 277 1.56 -46.96 -38.09
C LEU A 277 2.75 -47.82 -37.64
N SER A 278 3.60 -48.24 -38.58
CA SER A 278 4.80 -49.10 -38.45
C SER A 278 5.47 -49.24 -39.84
N PRO A 279 6.75 -49.68 -40.00
CA PRO A 279 7.68 -50.22 -38.99
C PRO A 279 9.12 -49.63 -38.98
N ASP A 280 9.88 -50.12 -37.99
CA ASP A 280 11.35 -50.30 -37.87
C ASP A 280 12.38 -49.55 -38.75
N GLU A 281 13.41 -49.01 -38.08
CA GLU A 281 14.81 -49.42 -38.33
C GLU A 281 15.65 -49.32 -37.03
N LYS A 282 16.80 -50.02 -36.93
CA LYS A 282 17.65 -50.10 -35.72
C LYS A 282 19.14 -50.14 -36.03
N SER A 283 19.93 -49.32 -35.33
CA SER A 283 21.37 -49.51 -35.13
C SER A 283 21.83 -48.94 -33.78
N GLN A 284 22.98 -49.39 -33.27
CA GLN A 284 23.45 -49.15 -31.89
C GLN A 284 24.66 -48.16 -31.86
N PRO A 285 25.51 -48.09 -30.79
CA PRO A 285 25.32 -47.04 -29.78
C PRO A 285 26.56 -46.18 -29.55
N HIS A 286 26.37 -44.90 -29.19
CA HIS A 286 27.45 -44.06 -28.66
C HIS A 286 27.10 -43.44 -27.31
N SER A 287 27.99 -43.68 -26.35
CA SER A 287 27.89 -43.20 -24.97
C SER A 287 27.80 -41.68 -24.89
N ARG A 288 26.74 -41.19 -24.24
CA ARG A 288 26.71 -39.88 -23.57
C ARG A 288 26.09 -40.10 -22.19
N ALA A 289 26.72 -39.53 -21.17
CA ALA A 289 26.30 -39.71 -19.79
C ALA A 289 24.89 -39.18 -19.57
N VAL A 290 24.10 -39.92 -18.77
CA VAL A 290 22.77 -39.48 -18.33
C VAL A 290 22.97 -38.33 -17.34
N HIS A 291 22.92 -37.09 -17.84
CA HIS A 291 22.70 -35.95 -16.98
C HIS A 291 21.23 -35.92 -16.60
N ASP A 292 20.92 -36.56 -15.48
CA ASP A 292 19.58 -36.65 -14.91
C ASP A 292 19.12 -35.26 -14.46
N ARG A 293 18.50 -34.52 -15.40
CA ARG A 293 17.91 -33.21 -15.13
C ARG A 293 16.62 -33.42 -14.34
N PHE A 294 16.76 -33.46 -13.02
CA PHE A 294 15.65 -33.24 -12.11
C PHE A 294 14.96 -31.92 -12.44
N HIS A 295 13.88 -31.98 -13.22
CA HIS A 295 12.94 -30.88 -13.41
C HIS A 295 12.15 -30.69 -12.11
N PHE A 296 12.81 -30.13 -11.10
CA PHE A 296 12.11 -29.27 -10.16
C PHE A 296 11.63 -28.06 -10.96
N GLY A 297 10.35 -28.09 -11.33
CA GLY A 297 9.63 -26.89 -11.71
C GLY A 297 9.54 -26.00 -10.48
N SER A 298 10.49 -25.08 -10.31
CA SER A 298 10.36 -23.99 -9.36
C SER A 298 9.18 -23.14 -9.83
N VAL A 299 8.00 -23.40 -9.26
CA VAL A 299 6.94 -22.40 -9.22
C VAL A 299 7.56 -21.19 -8.54
N ASN A 300 7.77 -20.12 -9.30
CA ASN A 300 8.37 -18.90 -8.78
C ASN A 300 7.26 -18.16 -8.03
N GLU A 301 7.00 -18.59 -6.79
CA GLU A 301 5.93 -18.05 -5.96
C GLU A 301 6.16 -16.54 -5.75
N ASP A 302 5.13 -15.73 -6.03
CA ASP A 302 5.23 -14.28 -5.91
C ASP A 302 5.54 -13.89 -4.46
N ILE A 303 6.71 -13.28 -4.21
CA ILE A 303 7.15 -12.83 -2.89
C ILE A 303 6.43 -11.51 -2.54
N ILE A 304 5.12 -11.61 -2.27
CA ILE A 304 4.30 -10.48 -1.81
C ILE A 304 4.88 -10.00 -0.47
N THR A 305 5.46 -8.80 -0.46
CA THR A 305 6.04 -8.15 0.74
C THR A 305 5.78 -6.64 0.74
N ASP A 306 4.59 -6.25 0.29
CA ASP A 306 4.22 -4.85 0.07
C ASP A 306 3.00 -4.39 0.89
N THR A 307 2.69 -3.09 0.81
CA THR A 307 1.61 -2.40 1.53
C THR A 307 0.23 -2.93 1.12
N ILE A 308 -0.70 -3.05 2.08
CA ILE A 308 -2.08 -3.48 1.83
C ILE A 308 -3.05 -2.30 1.79
N GLY A 309 -4.10 -2.44 0.97
CA GLY A 309 -5.11 -1.42 0.74
C GLY A 309 -6.50 -2.00 0.58
N ALA A 310 -7.52 -1.25 1.00
CA ALA A 310 -8.93 -1.60 0.79
C ALA A 310 -9.79 -0.35 0.57
N ILE A 311 -10.78 -0.48 -0.31
CA ILE A 311 -11.83 0.51 -0.55
C ILE A 311 -13.17 -0.22 -0.45
N ALA A 312 -14.17 0.39 0.18
CA ALA A 312 -15.52 -0.14 0.29
C ALA A 312 -16.57 0.95 0.03
N ILE A 313 -17.75 0.53 -0.41
CA ILE A 313 -18.96 1.35 -0.47
C ILE A 313 -20.08 0.54 0.20
N ASP A 314 -20.87 1.17 1.06
CA ASP A 314 -21.96 0.52 1.78
C ASP A 314 -23.35 0.73 1.16
N ASP A 315 -24.37 0.19 1.82
CA ASP A 315 -25.77 0.22 1.39
C ASP A 315 -26.40 1.62 1.40
N ARG A 316 -25.74 2.60 2.05
CA ARG A 316 -26.08 4.04 1.99
C ARG A 316 -25.32 4.77 0.87
N GLY A 317 -24.49 4.07 0.10
CA GLY A 317 -23.61 4.66 -0.91
C GLY A 317 -22.43 5.44 -0.33
N GLN A 318 -22.15 5.30 0.96
CA GLN A 318 -21.01 5.96 1.60
C GLN A 318 -19.72 5.21 1.24
N ILE A 319 -18.74 5.92 0.68
CA ILE A 319 -17.42 5.37 0.33
C ILE A 319 -16.45 5.49 1.51
N ALA A 320 -15.55 4.52 1.67
CA ALA A 320 -14.44 4.62 2.62
C ALA A 320 -13.21 3.88 2.07
N ALA A 321 -12.03 4.27 2.54
CA ALA A 321 -10.77 3.65 2.16
C ALA A 321 -9.79 3.56 3.32
N GLY A 322 -8.81 2.66 3.20
CA GLY A 322 -7.73 2.53 4.16
C GLY A 322 -6.51 1.81 3.57
N SER A 323 -5.37 2.01 4.23
CA SER A 323 -4.11 1.33 3.95
C SER A 323 -3.38 1.00 5.23
N SER A 324 -2.51 -0.02 5.17
CA SER A 324 -1.67 -0.47 6.30
C SER A 324 -0.34 -1.03 5.79
N SER A 325 0.77 -0.69 6.46
CA SER A 325 2.14 -1.01 6.03
C SER A 325 3.10 -1.18 7.21
N GLY A 326 4.03 -2.12 7.13
CA GLY A 326 5.25 -2.15 7.96
C GLY A 326 6.33 -1.17 7.47
N GLY A 327 6.18 -0.62 6.26
CA GLY A 327 7.17 0.22 5.62
C GLY A 327 8.39 -0.54 5.09
N ILE A 328 9.49 0.17 4.84
CA ILE A 328 10.70 -0.41 4.24
C ILE A 328 11.50 -1.25 5.25
N GLY A 329 12.19 -2.28 4.75
CA GLY A 329 13.11 -3.07 5.57
C GLY A 329 14.29 -2.23 6.08
N MET A 330 14.80 -2.57 7.26
CA MET A 330 15.89 -1.85 7.92
C MET A 330 15.62 -0.34 8.12
N LYS A 331 14.35 0.10 8.12
CA LYS A 331 14.00 1.51 8.36
C LYS A 331 14.59 2.01 9.67
N HIS A 332 15.02 3.28 9.71
CA HIS A 332 15.27 3.95 10.99
C HIS A 332 13.98 3.96 11.80
N ARG A 333 14.06 3.72 13.12
CA ARG A 333 12.87 3.72 13.98
C ARG A 333 12.17 5.09 13.97
N GLY A 334 10.84 5.07 13.96
CA GLY A 334 10.01 6.27 13.81
C GLY A 334 9.96 6.85 12.38
N ARG A 335 10.47 6.14 11.36
CA ARG A 335 10.23 6.50 9.94
C ARG A 335 8.79 6.16 9.58
N LEU A 336 7.95 7.20 9.55
CA LEU A 336 6.57 7.14 9.06
C LEU A 336 6.52 6.92 7.54
N GLY A 337 5.62 6.05 7.09
CA GLY A 337 5.37 5.74 5.69
C GLY A 337 4.06 6.35 5.15
N PRO A 338 3.81 6.22 3.83
CA PRO A 338 2.57 6.67 3.17
C PRO A 338 1.28 6.25 3.86
N ALA A 339 1.25 5.05 4.42
CA ALA A 339 0.02 4.50 5.01
C ALA A 339 -0.41 5.24 6.29
N ALA A 340 0.46 6.01 6.96
CA ALA A 340 0.09 6.90 8.07
C ALA A 340 -0.23 8.34 7.61
N LEU A 341 -0.20 8.62 6.31
CA LEU A 341 -0.31 9.95 5.73
C LEU A 341 -1.53 10.07 4.82
N VAL A 342 -2.55 10.75 5.34
CA VAL A 342 -3.79 11.11 4.61
C VAL A 342 -3.44 11.90 3.35
N GLY A 343 -4.04 11.53 2.22
CA GLY A 343 -3.76 12.10 0.91
C GLY A 343 -2.48 11.56 0.23
N VAL A 344 -1.68 10.73 0.92
CA VAL A 344 -0.48 10.09 0.36
C VAL A 344 -0.72 8.61 0.09
N GLY A 345 -1.00 7.83 1.13
CA GLY A 345 -1.30 6.39 1.05
C GLY A 345 -2.79 6.08 0.88
N THR A 346 -3.67 6.97 1.34
CA THR A 346 -5.12 6.84 1.23
C THR A 346 -5.78 8.19 1.09
N ALA A 347 -6.69 8.34 0.13
CA ALA A 347 -7.50 9.53 -0.07
C ALA A 347 -8.97 9.15 -0.33
N VAL A 348 -9.87 10.03 0.07
CA VAL A 348 -11.27 10.09 -0.38
C VAL A 348 -11.55 11.53 -0.75
N VAL A 349 -11.95 11.76 -2.00
CA VAL A 349 -12.65 12.97 -2.42
C VAL A 349 -14.14 12.72 -2.15
N PRO A 350 -14.76 13.48 -1.22
CA PRO A 350 -16.17 13.34 -0.88
C PRO A 350 -17.11 13.54 -2.07
N CYS A 351 -18.37 13.20 -1.87
CA CYS A 351 -19.46 13.75 -2.67
C CYS A 351 -19.65 15.22 -2.25
N ASP A 352 -19.81 16.12 -3.21
CA ASP A 352 -20.43 17.41 -2.94
C ASP A 352 -21.96 17.24 -2.90
N ASP A 353 -22.66 18.02 -2.08
CA ASP A 353 -24.12 18.02 -2.02
C ASP A 353 -24.73 18.75 -3.24
N GLU A 354 -23.97 19.67 -3.85
CA GLU A 354 -24.37 20.45 -5.04
C GLU A 354 -23.90 19.82 -6.38
N ASP A 355 -23.25 18.65 -6.35
CA ASP A 355 -22.82 17.92 -7.56
C ASP A 355 -23.96 17.07 -8.14
N GLU A 356 -24.46 17.43 -9.32
CA GLU A 356 -25.51 16.69 -10.04
C GLU A 356 -25.09 15.24 -10.39
N ASP A 357 -23.81 15.00 -10.67
CA ASP A 357 -23.28 13.67 -10.98
C ASP A 357 -22.94 12.85 -9.71
N GLN A 358 -23.15 13.42 -8.52
CA GLN A 358 -23.00 12.78 -7.21
C GLN A 358 -21.74 11.90 -7.12
N VAL A 359 -20.61 12.42 -7.59
CA VAL A 359 -19.34 11.72 -7.73
C VAL A 359 -18.69 11.57 -6.37
N ALA A 360 -18.13 10.40 -6.07
CA ALA A 360 -17.16 10.27 -4.98
C ALA A 360 -16.03 9.35 -5.41
N VAL A 361 -14.79 9.70 -5.07
CA VAL A 361 -13.61 8.94 -5.52
C VAL A 361 -12.71 8.64 -4.33
N ALA A 362 -12.38 7.36 -4.15
CA ALA A 362 -11.39 6.94 -3.18
C ALA A 362 -10.20 6.27 -3.87
N ALA A 363 -8.99 6.51 -3.36
CA ALA A 363 -7.75 5.97 -3.90
C ALA A 363 -6.83 5.46 -2.78
N VAL A 364 -6.17 4.33 -3.04
CA VAL A 364 -5.18 3.72 -2.15
C VAL A 364 -3.93 3.33 -2.95
N THR A 365 -2.75 3.59 -2.39
CA THR A 365 -1.46 3.49 -3.10
C THR A 365 -0.43 2.64 -2.35
N SER A 366 0.50 2.04 -3.09
CA SER A 366 1.69 1.30 -2.61
C SER A 366 2.92 1.68 -3.45
N GLY A 367 4.13 1.39 -2.96
CA GLY A 367 5.39 1.64 -3.67
C GLY A 367 6.41 2.47 -2.88
N THR A 368 7.26 3.22 -3.58
CA THR A 368 8.36 4.00 -2.99
C THR A 368 7.84 5.19 -2.19
N GLY A 369 7.75 5.02 -0.87
CA GLY A 369 6.97 5.91 -0.01
C GLY A 369 7.40 7.37 0.00
N GLU A 370 8.70 7.64 -0.05
CA GLU A 370 9.26 9.00 -0.11
C GLU A 370 8.81 9.74 -1.39
N HIS A 371 8.70 9.04 -2.52
CA HIS A 371 8.16 9.58 -3.76
C HIS A 371 6.64 9.81 -3.69
N MET A 372 5.91 8.88 -3.09
CA MET A 372 4.46 8.99 -2.89
C MET A 372 4.12 10.22 -2.02
N ALA A 373 4.86 10.43 -0.92
CA ALA A 373 4.72 11.60 -0.05
C ALA A 373 5.06 12.90 -0.81
N THR A 374 6.16 12.91 -1.57
CA THR A 374 6.60 14.05 -2.37
C THR A 374 5.60 14.46 -3.47
N THR A 375 4.69 13.56 -3.87
CA THR A 375 3.71 13.77 -4.96
C THR A 375 2.26 13.91 -4.49
N MET A 376 1.97 13.67 -3.20
CA MET A 376 0.60 13.48 -2.66
C MET A 376 -0.18 12.43 -3.47
N ALA A 377 0.42 11.25 -3.64
CA ALA A 377 0.05 10.27 -4.67
C ALA A 377 -1.44 9.88 -4.68
N SER A 378 -2.02 9.44 -3.55
CA SER A 378 -3.42 9.00 -3.54
C SER A 378 -4.38 10.16 -3.75
N GLN A 379 -4.13 11.33 -3.15
CA GLN A 379 -4.95 12.53 -3.35
C GLN A 379 -4.94 12.97 -4.81
N ARG A 380 -3.75 13.07 -5.41
CA ARG A 380 -3.61 13.49 -6.81
C ARG A 380 -4.30 12.53 -7.77
N CYS A 381 -4.22 11.23 -7.53
CA CYS A 381 -4.92 10.23 -8.33
C CYS A 381 -6.46 10.33 -8.18
N ALA A 382 -6.95 10.52 -6.95
CA ALA A 382 -8.38 10.68 -6.70
C ALA A 382 -8.95 11.95 -7.36
N GLU A 383 -8.28 13.10 -7.21
CA GLU A 383 -8.66 14.37 -7.88
C GLU A 383 -8.69 14.23 -9.41
N ARG A 384 -7.71 13.55 -9.99
CA ARG A 384 -7.61 13.29 -11.44
C ARG A 384 -8.84 12.55 -11.97
N ILE A 385 -9.23 11.47 -11.27
CA ILE A 385 -10.38 10.61 -11.64
C ILE A 385 -11.73 11.25 -11.29
N TYR A 386 -11.79 12.08 -10.24
CA TYR A 386 -12.96 12.87 -9.86
C TYR A 386 -13.29 13.92 -10.91
N HIS A 387 -12.32 14.76 -11.27
CA HIS A 387 -12.53 15.85 -12.24
C HIS A 387 -12.53 15.40 -13.70
N GLY A 388 -12.15 14.14 -14.02
CA GLY A 388 -11.96 13.70 -15.40
C GLY A 388 -10.82 14.44 -16.09
N THR A 389 -9.67 14.59 -15.41
CA THR A 389 -8.52 15.32 -15.98
C THR A 389 -7.24 14.52 -15.96
N ARG A 390 -6.33 14.85 -16.87
CA ARG A 390 -4.94 14.37 -16.88
C ARG A 390 -3.93 15.51 -17.02
N ARG A 391 -2.64 15.22 -16.80
CA ARG A 391 -1.58 16.23 -16.86
C ARG A 391 -1.18 16.53 -18.30
N GLY A 392 -1.34 17.79 -18.69
CA GLY A 392 -0.96 18.33 -19.99
C GLY A 392 0.46 18.94 -20.03
N LYS A 393 0.83 19.41 -21.22
CA LYS A 393 2.06 20.20 -21.42
C LYS A 393 2.05 21.43 -20.49
N GLY A 394 3.21 21.74 -19.90
CA GLY A 394 3.35 22.81 -18.91
C GLY A 394 2.70 22.52 -17.54
N GLY A 395 2.08 21.34 -17.34
CA GLY A 395 1.36 21.01 -16.11
C GLY A 395 -0.09 21.48 -16.07
N ALA A 396 -0.65 21.98 -17.19
CA ALA A 396 -2.08 22.29 -17.30
C ALA A 396 -2.95 21.03 -17.09
N ASN A 397 -4.15 21.20 -16.55
CA ASN A 397 -5.14 20.12 -16.53
C ASN A 397 -5.82 20.06 -17.91
N ILE A 398 -5.87 18.86 -18.50
CA ILE A 398 -6.60 18.58 -19.74
C ILE A 398 -7.77 17.66 -19.39
N GLN A 399 -8.98 18.03 -19.79
CA GLN A 399 -10.16 17.17 -19.65
C GLN A 399 -10.00 15.92 -20.52
N ASP A 400 -10.31 14.76 -19.98
CA ASP A 400 -10.31 13.50 -20.72
C ASP A 400 -11.37 12.55 -20.13
N ASP A 401 -12.14 11.89 -21.00
CA ASP A 401 -13.20 10.96 -20.58
C ASP A 401 -12.68 9.51 -20.47
N ASP A 402 -11.45 9.25 -20.91
CA ASP A 402 -10.77 7.96 -20.77
C ASP A 402 -10.03 7.88 -19.41
N GLU A 403 -10.64 7.19 -18.45
CA GLU A 403 -10.04 6.98 -17.12
C GLU A 403 -8.77 6.12 -17.18
N ASP A 404 -8.61 5.22 -18.15
CA ASP A 404 -7.36 4.48 -18.35
C ASP A 404 -6.25 5.41 -18.89
N ALA A 405 -6.57 6.43 -19.68
CA ALA A 405 -5.62 7.48 -20.08
C ALA A 405 -5.27 8.43 -18.91
N ILE A 406 -6.24 8.73 -18.03
CA ILE A 406 -6.00 9.48 -16.79
C ILE A 406 -5.05 8.72 -15.87
N MET A 407 -5.30 7.42 -15.61
CA MET A 407 -4.47 6.58 -14.73
C MET A 407 -3.03 6.44 -15.27
N GLU A 408 -2.87 6.28 -16.59
CA GLU A 408 -1.55 6.26 -17.22
C GLU A 408 -0.83 7.61 -17.09
N SER A 409 -1.52 8.72 -17.33
CA SER A 409 -0.95 10.06 -17.19
C SER A 409 -0.59 10.42 -15.74
N PHE A 410 -1.37 9.97 -14.76
CA PHE A 410 -1.02 10.13 -13.35
C PHE A 410 0.36 9.52 -13.04
N ILE A 411 0.60 8.26 -13.42
CA ILE A 411 1.90 7.62 -13.19
C ILE A 411 2.99 8.25 -14.07
N ALA A 412 2.74 8.44 -15.37
CA ALA A 412 3.77 8.91 -16.31
C ALA A 412 4.15 10.39 -16.16
N GLU A 413 3.23 11.26 -15.77
CA GLU A 413 3.38 12.72 -15.83
C GLU A 413 3.28 13.41 -14.46
N ASP A 414 2.36 13.02 -13.58
CA ASP A 414 2.25 13.60 -12.23
C ASP A 414 3.24 12.95 -11.24
N PHE A 415 3.49 11.63 -11.34
CA PHE A 415 4.41 10.90 -10.47
C PHE A 415 5.84 10.82 -11.04
N MET A 416 6.06 10.08 -12.14
CA MET A 416 7.41 9.77 -12.64
C MET A 416 8.18 11.01 -13.13
N LYS A 417 7.49 12.01 -13.68
CA LYS A 417 8.12 13.27 -14.11
C LYS A 417 8.10 14.36 -13.03
N HIS A 418 7.64 14.06 -11.82
CA HIS A 418 7.68 15.01 -10.72
C HIS A 418 9.13 15.46 -10.45
N PRO A 419 9.41 16.76 -10.20
CA PRO A 419 10.77 17.25 -10.02
C PRO A 419 11.57 16.52 -8.91
N GLY A 420 10.89 16.10 -7.84
CA GLY A 420 11.47 15.33 -6.74
C GLY A 420 11.53 13.81 -6.93
N VAL A 421 11.10 13.27 -8.08
CA VAL A 421 11.11 11.83 -8.39
C VAL A 421 12.00 11.54 -9.61
N LYS A 422 11.83 12.31 -10.69
CA LYS A 422 12.47 12.08 -12.01
C LYS A 422 14.01 12.03 -12.02
N ASN A 423 14.65 12.61 -11.00
CA ASN A 423 16.09 12.72 -10.82
C ASN A 423 16.57 12.01 -9.53
N CYS A 424 15.72 11.20 -8.89
CA CYS A 424 16.07 10.51 -7.65
C CYS A 424 16.94 9.26 -7.96
N HIS A 425 17.76 8.86 -6.99
CA HIS A 425 18.54 7.62 -7.04
C HIS A 425 17.70 6.36 -6.74
N SER A 426 16.47 6.54 -6.21
CA SER A 426 15.55 5.45 -5.95
C SER A 426 14.70 5.14 -7.17
N ALA A 427 14.35 3.87 -7.36
CA ALA A 427 13.30 3.49 -8.30
C ALA A 427 11.98 4.20 -7.96
N GLY A 428 11.33 4.71 -9.01
CA GLY A 428 10.01 5.35 -8.95
C GLY A 428 8.89 4.32 -9.03
N ALA A 429 8.84 3.35 -8.13
CA ALA A 429 7.78 2.34 -8.10
C ALA A 429 6.49 2.90 -7.45
N ILE A 430 5.35 2.69 -8.10
CA ILE A 430 4.01 2.95 -7.56
C ILE A 430 2.99 1.95 -8.12
N GLY A 431 2.10 1.49 -7.24
CA GLY A 431 0.82 0.89 -7.60
C GLY A 431 -0.32 1.70 -6.97
N VAL A 432 -1.43 1.85 -7.69
CA VAL A 432 -2.62 2.57 -7.22
C VAL A 432 -3.90 1.82 -7.59
N MET A 433 -4.84 1.76 -6.66
CA MET A 433 -6.22 1.32 -6.89
C MET A 433 -7.18 2.48 -6.58
N VAL A 434 -8.24 2.60 -7.37
CA VAL A 434 -9.23 3.69 -7.29
C VAL A 434 -10.63 3.11 -7.40
N VAL A 435 -11.60 3.67 -6.67
CA VAL A 435 -13.03 3.46 -6.93
C VAL A 435 -13.72 4.80 -7.13
N LYS A 436 -14.43 4.95 -8.25
CA LYS A 436 -15.31 6.06 -8.59
C LYS A 436 -16.77 5.62 -8.43
N LYS A 437 -17.51 6.28 -7.55
CA LYS A 437 -18.98 6.22 -7.43
C LYS A 437 -19.58 7.28 -8.34
N THR A 438 -20.61 6.92 -9.11
CA THR A 438 -21.62 7.84 -9.67
C THR A 438 -23.00 7.17 -9.62
N PRO A 439 -24.12 7.88 -9.82
CA PRO A 439 -25.46 7.29 -9.95
C PRO A 439 -25.57 6.20 -11.03
N SER A 440 -24.65 6.19 -12.01
CA SER A 440 -24.63 5.18 -13.09
C SER A 440 -23.92 3.87 -12.74
N GLY A 441 -23.30 3.76 -11.55
CA GLY A 441 -22.64 2.57 -11.03
C GLY A 441 -21.34 2.85 -10.28
N TYR A 442 -20.67 1.77 -9.88
CA TYR A 442 -19.35 1.81 -9.25
C TYR A 442 -18.28 1.34 -10.23
N TYR A 443 -17.16 2.05 -10.27
CA TYR A 443 -16.10 1.81 -11.23
C TYR A 443 -14.77 1.64 -10.49
N PHE A 444 -14.21 0.44 -10.55
CA PHE A 444 -12.91 0.12 -9.98
C PHE A 444 -11.83 0.24 -11.06
N TYR A 445 -10.74 0.95 -10.78
CA TYR A 445 -9.59 1.10 -11.66
C TYR A 445 -8.30 0.79 -10.90
N PHE A 446 -7.26 0.39 -11.62
CA PHE A 446 -5.92 0.29 -11.09
C PHE A 446 -4.87 0.65 -12.15
N ALA A 447 -3.71 1.12 -11.70
CA ALA A 447 -2.51 1.19 -12.51
C ALA A 447 -1.26 1.02 -11.66
N HIS A 448 -0.19 0.48 -12.23
CA HIS A 448 1.10 0.34 -11.56
C HIS A 448 2.25 0.32 -12.57
N ASN A 449 3.45 0.68 -12.11
CA ASN A 449 4.71 0.48 -12.84
C ASN A 449 5.70 -0.46 -12.12
N THR A 450 5.21 -1.21 -11.13
CA THR A 450 5.87 -2.39 -10.54
C THR A 450 5.72 -3.62 -11.46
N ASP A 451 6.62 -4.60 -11.37
CA ASP A 451 6.55 -5.93 -11.99
C ASP A 451 5.18 -6.59 -11.81
N SER A 452 4.56 -6.41 -10.62
CA SER A 452 3.23 -6.94 -10.32
C SER A 452 2.42 -6.13 -9.31
N PHE A 453 1.10 -6.34 -9.31
CA PHE A 453 0.18 -5.76 -8.34
C PHE A 453 -1.02 -6.70 -8.10
N ALA A 454 -1.20 -7.13 -6.85
CA ALA A 454 -2.21 -8.11 -6.45
C ALA A 454 -3.52 -7.43 -6.05
N LEU A 455 -4.64 -7.82 -6.67
CA LEU A 455 -5.93 -7.14 -6.55
C LEU A 455 -7.09 -8.11 -6.34
N ALA A 456 -8.12 -7.66 -5.61
CA ALA A 456 -9.39 -8.38 -5.48
C ALA A 456 -10.56 -7.39 -5.43
N SER A 457 -11.63 -7.69 -6.19
CA SER A 457 -12.88 -6.91 -6.22
C SER A 457 -14.09 -7.83 -6.00
N MET A 458 -15.18 -7.30 -5.46
CA MET A 458 -16.43 -8.04 -5.30
C MET A 458 -17.63 -7.09 -5.27
N GLY A 459 -18.57 -7.26 -6.20
CA GLY A 459 -19.84 -6.54 -6.26
C GLY A 459 -20.90 -7.09 -5.30
N GLY A 460 -21.92 -6.29 -5.00
CA GLY A 460 -22.97 -6.60 -4.02
C GLY A 460 -23.74 -7.90 -4.27
N SER A 461 -24.06 -8.20 -5.54
CA SER A 461 -24.76 -9.43 -5.97
C SER A 461 -23.83 -10.60 -6.35
N GLU A 462 -22.51 -10.40 -6.37
CA GLU A 462 -21.56 -11.41 -6.82
C GLU A 462 -21.40 -12.56 -5.81
N ARG A 463 -21.35 -13.81 -6.30
CA ARG A 463 -21.24 -14.98 -5.41
C ARG A 463 -19.84 -15.16 -4.82
N GLN A 464 -18.81 -14.68 -5.52
CA GLN A 464 -17.39 -14.82 -5.18
C GLN A 464 -16.63 -13.56 -5.63
N PRO A 465 -15.49 -13.21 -5.01
CA PRO A 465 -14.64 -12.15 -5.49
C PRO A 465 -13.96 -12.51 -6.83
N VAL A 466 -13.62 -11.50 -7.62
CA VAL A 466 -12.69 -11.59 -8.74
C VAL A 466 -11.31 -11.16 -8.24
N CYS A 467 -10.34 -12.08 -8.27
CA CYS A 467 -8.96 -11.82 -7.90
C CYS A 467 -8.07 -11.79 -9.16
N THR A 468 -7.17 -10.82 -9.23
CA THR A 468 -6.27 -10.58 -10.37
C THR A 468 -4.86 -10.35 -9.85
N MET A 469 -3.88 -11.07 -10.38
CA MET A 469 -2.47 -10.67 -10.29
C MET A 469 -2.13 -9.91 -11.56
N SER A 470 -2.08 -8.58 -11.48
CA SER A 470 -1.64 -7.75 -12.60
C SER A 470 -0.12 -7.78 -12.71
N ARG A 471 0.41 -7.67 -13.93
CA ARG A 471 1.85 -7.63 -14.22
C ARG A 471 2.13 -6.71 -15.40
N LEU A 472 3.36 -6.19 -15.48
CA LEU A 472 3.83 -5.52 -16.69
C LEU A 472 3.88 -6.51 -17.86
N SER A 473 3.37 -6.08 -19.02
CA SER A 473 3.52 -6.81 -20.28
C SER A 473 4.83 -6.43 -20.98
N ASP A 474 5.34 -7.31 -21.85
CA ASP A 474 6.64 -7.12 -22.51
C ASP A 474 6.77 -5.75 -23.20
N GLY A 475 7.66 -4.91 -22.68
CA GLY A 475 7.93 -3.56 -23.20
C GLY A 475 6.98 -2.45 -22.72
N ALA A 476 5.92 -2.77 -21.98
CA ALA A 476 5.08 -1.76 -21.32
C ALA A 476 5.80 -1.15 -20.11
N LYS A 477 5.49 0.12 -19.81
CA LYS A 477 6.04 0.85 -18.64
C LYS A 477 5.04 1.01 -17.51
N ILE A 478 3.76 0.82 -17.80
CA ILE A 478 2.63 0.94 -16.88
C ILE A 478 1.67 -0.17 -17.28
N ALA A 479 1.24 -0.98 -16.32
CA ALA A 479 0.10 -1.87 -16.45
C ALA A 479 -1.12 -1.21 -15.80
N LYS A 480 -2.29 -1.36 -16.42
CA LYS A 480 -3.53 -0.72 -15.99
C LYS A 480 -4.75 -1.55 -16.35
N GLY A 481 -5.88 -1.24 -15.73
CA GLY A 481 -7.19 -1.74 -16.14
C GLY A 481 -8.27 -1.41 -15.13
N GLY A 482 -9.51 -1.81 -15.45
CA GLY A 482 -10.66 -1.51 -14.60
C GLY A 482 -11.82 -2.49 -14.75
N ARG A 483 -12.86 -2.24 -13.95
CA ARG A 483 -14.06 -3.06 -13.83
C ARG A 483 -15.24 -2.20 -13.39
N LYS A 484 -16.28 -2.10 -14.23
CA LYS A 484 -17.58 -1.53 -13.83
C LYS A 484 -18.42 -2.58 -13.10
N VAL A 485 -18.91 -2.22 -11.92
CA VAL A 485 -19.98 -2.90 -11.17
C VAL A 485 -21.24 -2.04 -11.33
N ARG A 486 -22.28 -2.59 -11.95
CA ARG A 486 -23.55 -1.88 -12.14
C ARG A 486 -24.45 -2.06 -10.92
N PHE A 487 -25.38 -1.13 -10.74
CA PHE A 487 -26.59 -1.37 -9.97
C PHE A 487 -27.47 -2.42 -10.70
N GLU A 488 -28.33 -3.10 -9.95
CA GLU A 488 -29.40 -3.99 -10.45
C GLU A 488 -30.74 -3.27 -10.42
#